data_AF-J9BT79-F1
#
_entry.id   AF-J9BT79-F1
#
_cell.length_a   1.000
_cell.length_b   1.000
_cell.length_c   1.000
_cell.angle_alpha   90.00
_cell.angle_beta   90.00
_cell.angle_gamma   90.00
#
_symmetry.space_group_name_H-M   'P 1'
#
loop_
_entity.id
_entity.type
_entity.pdbx_description
1 polymer ?
#
loop_
_entity_poly.entity_id
_entity_poly.type
_entity_poly.pdbx_seq_one_letter_code
_entity_poly.pdbx_strand_id
1 'polypeptide(L)' 'MKVIFNVDVKGQGKKGELKEVSDGYARNFLLPRKLVTEATADNLNAFRLKEKAKAA' A
#
# COMPACT_ATOMS: atom_id res chain seq x y z
N MET A 1 -6.17 8.41 -3.89
CA MET A 1 -4.88 7.77 -4.24
C MET A 1 -4.84 6.33 -3.76
N LYS A 2 -4.47 5.38 -4.62
CA LYS A 2 -4.31 3.97 -4.21
C LYS A 2 -2.91 3.73 -3.66
N VAL A 3 -2.83 3.09 -2.51
CA VAL A 3 -1.57 2.81 -1.83
C VAL A 3 -1.55 1.38 -1.28
N ILE A 4 -0.35 0.83 -1.13
CA ILE A 4 -0.09 -0.47 -0.53
C ILE A 4 0.57 -0.22 0.82
N PHE A 5 0.01 -0.75 1.89
CA PHE A 5 0.55 -0.58 3.24
C PHE A 5 1.83 -1.42 3.44
N ASN A 6 2.92 -0.77 3.84
CA ASN A 6 4.19 -1.45 4.16
C ASN A 6 4.22 -1.96 5.61
N VAL A 7 3.39 -1.36 6.47
CA VAL A 7 3.24 -1.68 7.89
C VAL A 7 1.76 -1.64 8.28
N ASP A 8 1.42 -2.27 9.40
CA ASP A 8 0.08 -2.15 9.97
C ASP A 8 -0.13 -0.72 10.50
N VAL A 9 -1.18 -0.07 10.04
CA VAL A 9 -1.58 1.28 10.49
C VAL A 9 -2.97 1.19 11.10
N LYS A 10 -3.04 1.42 12.42
CA LYS A 10 -4.28 1.31 13.19
C LYS A 10 -5.40 2.17 12.57
N GLY A 11 -6.54 1.53 12.29
CA GLY A 11 -7.71 2.18 11.71
C GLY A 11 -7.61 2.50 10.22
N GLN A 12 -6.46 2.23 9.58
CA GLN A 12 -6.24 2.52 8.16
C GLN A 12 -6.09 1.24 7.34
N GLY A 13 -5.22 0.32 7.73
CA GLY A 13 -5.01 -0.93 6.99
C GLY A 13 -3.90 -1.79 7.57
N LYS A 14 -3.81 -3.03 7.11
CA LYS A 14 -2.76 -3.98 7.48
C LYS A 14 -1.59 -3.96 6.48
N LYS A 15 -0.44 -4.46 6.90
CA LYS A 15 0.72 -4.67 6.04
C LYS A 15 0.37 -5.58 4.86
N GLY A 16 0.68 -5.11 3.66
CA GLY A 16 0.34 -5.78 2.40
C GLY A 16 -1.10 -5.54 1.95
N GLU A 17 -1.86 -4.67 2.61
CA GLU A 17 -3.20 -4.31 2.14
C GLU A 17 -3.13 -3.21 1.08
N LEU A 18 -3.85 -3.39 -0.02
CA LEU A 18 -4.09 -2.32 -0.99
C LEU A 18 -5.37 -1.59 -0.59
N LYS A 19 -5.26 -0.27 -0.36
CA LYS A 19 -6.40 0.56 -0.01
C LYS A 19 -6.37 1.89 -0.75
N GLU A 20 -7.56 2.42 -0.96
CA GLU A 20 -7.74 3.78 -1.44
C GLU A 20 -7.85 4.75 -0.26
N VAL A 21 -7.01 5.77 -0.28
CA VAL A 21 -6.96 6.82 0.74
C VAL A 21 -7.00 8.19 0.07
N SER A 22 -7.28 9.23 0.85
CA SER A 22 -7.24 10.60 0.35
C SER A 22 -5.82 10.99 -0.07
N ASP A 23 -5.73 11.76 -1.15
CA ASP A 23 -4.46 12.18 -1.74
C ASP A 23 -3.60 12.95 -0.75
N GLY A 24 -4.19 13.89 0.00
CA GLY A 24 -3.49 14.64 1.03
C GLY A 24 -2.94 13.76 2.15
N TYR A 25 -3.69 12.74 2.58
CA TYR A 25 -3.23 11.83 3.62
C TYR A 25 -2.06 10.96 3.14
N ALA A 26 -2.13 10.46 1.90
CA ALA A 26 -1.03 9.69 1.34
C ALA A 26 0.22 10.55 1.08
N ARG A 27 0.09 11.73 0.45
CA ARG A 27 1.23 12.61 0.11
C ARG A 27 1.88 13.27 1.32
N ASN A 28 1.09 13.71 2.29
CA ASN A 28 1.61 14.54 3.41
C ASN A 28 1.95 13.72 4.67
N PHE A 29 1.35 12.54 4.84
CA PHE A 29 1.52 11.75 6.07
C PHE A 29 2.10 10.37 5.81
N LEU A 30 1.48 9.56 4.94
CA LEU A 30 1.86 8.15 4.79
C LEU A 30 3.16 7.95 4.00
N LEU A 31 3.31 8.63 2.85
CA LEU A 31 4.49 8.50 1.98
C LEU A 31 5.77 9.06 2.64
N PRO A 32 5.79 10.26 3.24
CA PRO A 32 7.01 10.79 3.88
C PRO A 32 7.49 9.91 5.04
N ARG A 33 6.55 9.22 5.70
CA ARG A 33 6.84 8.27 6.79
C ARG A 33 7.10 6.84 6.32
N LYS A 34 7.10 6.60 5.00
CA LYS A 34 7.33 5.28 4.37
C LYS A 34 6.35 4.19 4.84
N LEU A 35 5.18 4.58 5.35
CA LEU A 35 4.15 3.67 5.87
C LEU A 35 3.43 2.93 4.74
N VAL A 36 3.39 3.55 3.56
CA VAL A 36 2.77 3.01 2.35
C VAL A 36 3.67 3.22 1.14
N THR A 37 3.41 2.44 0.11
CA THR A 37 3.96 2.57 -1.23
C THR A 37 2.85 2.96 -2.18
N GLU A 38 3.12 3.84 -3.14
CA GLU A 38 2.12 4.19 -4.16
C GLU A 38 1.80 2.97 -5.03
N ALA A 39 0.51 2.73 -5.28
CA ALA A 39 0.05 1.62 -6.11
C ALA A 39 0.15 1.96 -7.61
N THR A 40 1.37 2.21 -8.08
CA THR A 40 1.68 2.35 -9.52
C THR A 40 1.48 1.02 -10.24
N ALA A 41 1.42 1.02 -11.57
CA ALA A 41 1.26 -0.20 -12.36
C ALA A 41 2.35 -1.25 -12.04
N ASP A 42 3.60 -0.81 -11.89
CA ASP A 42 4.73 -1.67 -11.56
C ASP A 42 4.59 -2.27 -10.14
N ASN A 43 4.26 -1.44 -9.15
CA ASN A 43 4.09 -1.88 -7.77
C ASN A 43 2.87 -2.80 -7.62
N LEU A 44 1.81 -2.58 -8.38
CA LEU A 44 0.63 -3.44 -8.44
C LEU A 44 0.96 -4.82 -9.02
N ASN A 45 1.78 -4.88 -10.07
CA ASN A 45 2.21 -6.14 -10.65
C ASN A 45 3.10 -6.93 -9.67
N ALA A 46 4.06 -6.25 -9.04
CA ALA A 46 4.90 -6.85 -8.01
C ALA A 46 4.07 -7.34 -6.81
N PHE A 47 3.06 -6.57 -6.40
CA PHE A 47 2.14 -6.94 -5.33
C PHE A 47 1.34 -8.19 -5.69
N ARG A 48 0.71 -8.22 -6.87
CA ARG A 48 -0.06 -9.39 -7.35
C ARG A 48 0.80 -10.64 -7.48
N LEU A 49 2.05 -10.51 -7.92
CA LEU A 49 2.98 -11.63 -8.00
C LEU A 49 3.28 -12.20 -6.61
N LYS A 50 3.52 -11.33 -5.62
CA LYS A 50 3.73 -11.74 -4.22
C LYS A 50 2.50 -12.40 -3.61
N GLU A 51 1.31 -11.88 -3.88
CA GLU A 51 0.05 -12.47 -3.37
C GLU A 51 -0.20 -13.84 -4.01
N LYS A 52 0.03 -13.99 -5.32
CA LYS A 52 -0.04 -15.29 -5.99
C LYS A 52 0.96 -16.30 -5.43
N ALA A 53 2.19 -15.87 -5.16
CA ALA A 53 3.23 -16.73 -4.56
C ALA A 53 2.93 -17.13 -3.11
N LYS A 54 2.17 -16.32 -2.37
CA LYS A 54 1.69 -16.66 -1.01
C LYS A 54 0.52 -17.63 -1.00
N ALA A 55 -0.27 -17.64 -2.07
CA ALA A 55 -1.49 -18.46 -2.18
C ALA A 55 -1.22 -19.86 -2.75
N ALA A 56 -0.01 -20.11 -3.27
CA ALA A 56 0.47 -21.42 -3.72
C ALA A 56 1.28 -22.11 -2.62
#